data_AF-A0A072P1X0-F1
#
_entry.id   AF-A0A072P1X0-F1
#
_cell.length_a   1.000
_cell.length_b   1.000
_cell.length_c   1.000
_cell.angle_alpha   90.00
_cell.angle_beta   90.00
_cell.angle_gamma   90.00
#
_symmetry.space_group_name_H-M   'P 1'
#
loop_
_entity.id
_entity.type
_entity.pdbx_description
1 polymer ?
#
loop_
_entity_poly.entity_id
_entity_poly.type
_entity_poly.pdbx_seq_one_letter_code
_entity_poly.pdbx_strand_id
1 'polypeptide(L)'
;MAGQMGIAAGNNNKVRKIRLYMTPANHSMVGERSVNKLHPENIVDAQFSAYYQTVIAWLHGSTTGLETYDRLGQPELNSFCEKLECVIYPDKNFGKFASTIETDYEDGSHDPRDMDRPLRDQVELKFFSLVERISGEKRATEIRDVIDGIHHASIAKLLRLVE
;
A
#
# COMPACT_ATOMS: atom_id res chain seq x y z
N MET A 1 5.31 -2.80 -3.42
CA MET A 1 5.58 -4.14 -3.99
C MET A 1 4.43 -4.64 -4.88
N ALA A 2 3.16 -4.71 -4.44
CA ALA A 2 2.03 -4.96 -5.37
C ALA A 2 2.04 -4.00 -6.58
N GLY A 3 2.40 -2.73 -6.36
CA GLY A 3 2.61 -1.80 -7.47
C GLY A 3 3.85 -2.02 -8.31
N GLN A 4 4.91 -2.61 -7.77
CA GLN A 4 6.04 -3.04 -8.59
C GLN A 4 5.66 -4.26 -9.44
N MET A 5 4.85 -5.18 -8.90
CA MET A 5 4.31 -6.32 -9.65
C MET A 5 3.37 -5.86 -10.76
N GLY A 6 2.43 -4.97 -10.48
CA GLY A 6 1.53 -4.43 -11.50
C GLY A 6 2.26 -3.61 -12.58
N ILE A 7 3.22 -2.77 -12.18
CA ILE A 7 4.09 -2.04 -13.13
C ILE A 7 4.94 -3.03 -13.96
N ALA A 8 5.51 -4.06 -13.34
CA ALA A 8 6.35 -5.06 -14.02
C ALA A 8 5.57 -6.02 -14.93
N ALA A 9 4.33 -6.35 -14.57
CA ALA A 9 3.42 -7.14 -15.41
C ALA A 9 3.07 -6.37 -16.70
N GLY A 10 3.11 -5.03 -16.65
CA GLY A 10 2.71 -4.16 -17.75
C GLY A 10 1.24 -4.38 -18.17
N ASN A 11 0.75 -3.57 -19.11
CA ASN A 11 -0.60 -3.74 -19.67
C ASN A 11 -0.81 -5.04 -20.47
N ASN A 12 0.20 -5.93 -20.58
CA ASN A 12 0.19 -7.07 -21.50
C ASN A 12 -0.18 -8.41 -20.87
N ASN A 13 0.00 -8.60 -19.56
CA ASN A 13 -0.45 -9.83 -18.90
C ASN A 13 -1.76 -9.60 -18.19
N LYS A 14 -2.87 -9.97 -18.86
CA LYS A 14 -4.20 -9.91 -18.26
C LYS A 14 -4.23 -10.83 -17.04
N VAL A 15 -4.30 -10.20 -15.87
CA VAL A 15 -4.46 -10.90 -14.59
C VAL A 15 -5.80 -11.64 -14.62
N ARG A 16 -5.74 -12.93 -14.31
CA ARG A 16 -6.92 -13.80 -14.15
C ARG A 16 -7.39 -13.81 -12.70
N LYS A 17 -6.46 -13.97 -11.74
CA LYS A 17 -6.77 -14.05 -10.31
C LYS A 17 -5.57 -13.56 -9.48
N ILE A 18 -5.84 -12.85 -8.40
CA ILE A 18 -4.85 -12.56 -7.35
C ILE A 18 -5.35 -13.15 -6.04
N ARG A 19 -4.50 -13.92 -5.36
CA ARG A 19 -4.74 -14.40 -4.00
C ARG A 19 -3.82 -13.67 -3.04
N LEU A 20 -4.41 -13.00 -2.07
CA LEU A 20 -3.69 -12.33 -0.99
C LEU A 20 -3.83 -13.17 0.27
N TYR A 21 -2.76 -13.85 0.64
CA TYR A 21 -2.72 -14.67 1.84
C TYR A 21 -2.35 -13.82 3.05
N MET A 22 -3.08 -14.02 4.14
CA MET A 22 -2.92 -13.24 5.37
C MET A 22 -3.29 -14.04 6.61
N THR A 23 -2.92 -13.52 7.78
CA THR A 23 -3.29 -14.12 9.07
C THR A 23 -4.80 -14.00 9.32
N PRO A 24 -5.40 -14.86 10.18
CA PRO A 24 -6.81 -14.74 10.54
C PRO A 24 -7.19 -13.34 11.08
N ALA A 25 -6.30 -12.74 11.88
CA ALA A 25 -6.50 -11.39 12.40
C ALA A 25 -6.59 -10.35 11.27
N ASN A 26 -5.63 -10.35 10.34
CA ASN A 26 -5.66 -9.42 9.21
C ASN A 26 -6.87 -9.69 8.29
N HIS A 27 -7.23 -10.96 8.08
CA HIS A 27 -8.41 -11.32 7.30
C HIS A 27 -9.69 -10.73 7.90
N SER A 28 -9.92 -10.91 9.21
CA SER A 28 -11.09 -10.34 9.87
C SER A 28 -11.17 -8.81 9.74
N MET A 29 -10.03 -8.12 9.85
CA MET A 29 -9.99 -6.67 9.77
C MET A 29 -10.18 -6.14 8.34
N VAL A 30 -9.46 -6.70 7.36
CA VAL A 30 -9.35 -6.09 6.02
C VAL A 30 -9.58 -7.04 4.84
N GLY A 31 -9.55 -8.36 5.06
CA GLY A 31 -9.64 -9.38 4.00
C GLY A 31 -11.03 -9.97 3.79
N GLU A 32 -11.92 -9.90 4.79
CA GLU A 32 -13.27 -10.43 4.68
C GLU A 32 -14.02 -9.83 3.48
N ARG A 33 -14.62 -10.69 2.65
CA ARG A 33 -15.31 -10.28 1.44
C ARG A 33 -16.72 -9.76 1.74
N SER A 34 -16.80 -8.58 2.33
CA SER A 34 -18.04 -7.81 2.48
C SER A 34 -18.19 -6.79 1.36
N VAL A 35 -19.42 -6.30 1.14
CA VAL A 35 -19.72 -5.31 0.09
C VAL A 35 -18.83 -4.08 0.21
N ASN A 36 -18.72 -3.49 1.40
CA ASN A 36 -17.92 -2.28 1.62
C ASN A 36 -16.41 -2.49 1.44
N LYS A 37 -15.90 -3.70 1.72
CA LYS A 37 -14.49 -4.02 1.49
C LYS A 37 -14.22 -4.33 0.02
N LEU A 38 -15.17 -4.90 -0.71
CA LEU A 38 -14.99 -5.21 -2.13
C LEU A 38 -15.17 -3.97 -3.02
N HIS A 39 -16.13 -3.12 -2.68
CA HIS A 39 -16.48 -1.89 -3.39
C HIS A 39 -16.65 -0.74 -2.39
N PRO A 40 -15.54 -0.16 -1.89
CA PRO A 40 -15.63 0.94 -0.93
C PRO A 40 -16.25 2.18 -1.57
N GLU A 41 -17.20 2.79 -0.87
CA GLU A 41 -17.89 4.02 -1.29
C GLU A 41 -17.33 5.27 -0.59
N ASN A 42 -16.53 5.08 0.45
CA ASN A 42 -15.89 6.16 1.20
C ASN A 42 -14.46 5.79 1.62
N ILE A 43 -13.75 6.80 2.14
CA ILE A 43 -12.35 6.69 2.54
C ILE A 43 -12.15 5.66 3.65
N VAL A 44 -13.08 5.58 4.61
CA VAL A 44 -12.96 4.66 5.75
C VAL A 44 -13.05 3.22 5.25
N ASP A 45 -14.04 2.91 4.43
CA ASP A 45 -14.18 1.58 3.82
C ASP A 45 -12.93 1.19 3.02
N ALA A 46 -12.39 2.13 2.23
CA ALA A 46 -11.19 1.89 1.43
C ALA A 46 -9.92 1.67 2.26
N GLN A 47 -9.80 2.33 3.41
CA GLN A 47 -8.67 2.10 4.34
C GLN A 47 -8.70 0.69 4.93
N PHE A 48 -9.89 0.13 5.15
CA PHE A 48 -10.09 -1.21 5.69
C PHE A 48 -10.35 -2.27 4.60
N SER A 49 -9.97 -1.99 3.35
CA SER A 49 -10.13 -2.90 2.22
C SER A 49 -8.78 -3.36 1.68
N ALA A 50 -8.44 -4.63 1.92
CA ALA A 50 -7.25 -5.23 1.30
C ALA A 50 -7.39 -5.34 -0.23
N TYR A 51 -8.62 -5.44 -0.73
CA TYR A 51 -8.94 -5.47 -2.16
C TYR A 51 -8.54 -4.15 -2.82
N TYR A 52 -9.14 -3.04 -2.37
CA TYR A 52 -8.91 -1.71 -2.92
C TYR A 52 -7.44 -1.30 -2.83
N GLN A 53 -6.81 -1.48 -1.66
CA GLN A 53 -5.41 -1.12 -1.46
C GLN A 53 -4.48 -1.90 -2.41
N THR A 54 -4.77 -3.18 -2.64
CA THR A 54 -3.98 -4.00 -3.56
C THR A 54 -4.21 -3.58 -5.02
N VAL A 55 -5.46 -3.32 -5.43
CA VAL A 55 -5.78 -2.90 -6.81
C VAL A 55 -5.19 -1.53 -7.14
N ILE A 56 -5.33 -0.54 -6.25
CA ILE A 56 -4.71 0.77 -6.41
C ILE A 56 -3.21 0.61 -6.58
N ALA A 57 -2.58 -0.14 -5.67
CA ALA A 57 -1.16 -0.35 -5.75
C ALA A 57 -0.80 -1.00 -7.10
N TRP A 58 -1.53 -2.03 -7.51
CA TRP A 58 -1.31 -2.76 -8.77
C TRP A 58 -1.39 -1.85 -10.00
N LEU A 59 -2.45 -1.05 -10.13
CA LEU A 59 -2.72 -0.26 -11.33
C LEU A 59 -1.97 1.07 -11.38
N HIS A 60 -1.68 1.67 -10.22
CA HIS A 60 -1.17 3.04 -10.13
C HIS A 60 0.18 3.14 -9.39
N GLY A 61 0.74 2.02 -8.94
CA GLY A 61 1.93 2.02 -8.11
C GLY A 61 1.63 2.31 -6.64
N SER A 62 2.65 2.20 -5.80
CA SER A 62 2.50 2.34 -4.34
C SER A 62 2.74 3.77 -3.81
N THR A 63 2.88 4.77 -4.69
CA THR A 63 3.27 6.15 -4.36
C THR A 63 2.12 7.16 -4.44
N THR A 64 0.87 6.70 -4.59
CA THR A 64 -0.32 7.56 -4.75
C THR A 64 -0.70 8.32 -3.48
N GLY A 65 -0.23 7.91 -2.30
CA GLY A 65 -0.53 8.60 -1.05
C GLY A 65 -2.04 8.72 -0.80
N LEU A 66 -2.50 9.92 -0.43
CA LEU A 66 -3.93 10.19 -0.22
C LEU A 66 -4.73 10.36 -1.52
N GLU A 67 -4.07 10.69 -2.64
CA GLU A 67 -4.70 10.87 -3.96
C GLU A 67 -5.33 9.58 -4.48
N THR A 68 -5.01 8.44 -3.86
CA THR A 68 -5.73 7.20 -4.13
C THR A 68 -7.24 7.37 -4.00
N TYR A 69 -7.71 8.08 -2.97
CA TYR A 69 -9.13 8.13 -2.63
C TYR A 69 -9.97 8.96 -3.60
N ASP A 70 -9.34 9.80 -4.43
CA ASP A 70 -10.01 10.50 -5.53
C ASP A 70 -10.54 9.52 -6.60
N ARG A 71 -10.15 8.25 -6.51
CA ARG A 71 -10.53 7.17 -7.43
C ARG A 71 -11.64 6.26 -6.88
N LEU A 72 -12.19 6.56 -5.71
CA LEU A 72 -13.31 5.80 -5.14
C LEU A 72 -14.48 5.72 -6.14
N GLY A 73 -15.09 4.53 -6.22
CA GLY A 73 -16.24 4.28 -7.11
C GLY A 73 -15.91 4.13 -8.61
N GLN A 74 -14.64 4.18 -9.02
CA GLN A 74 -14.28 3.97 -10.43
C GLN A 74 -14.59 2.53 -10.88
N PRO A 75 -15.38 2.33 -11.97
CA PRO A 75 -15.79 0.99 -12.42
C PRO A 75 -14.63 0.04 -12.73
N GLU A 76 -13.52 0.56 -13.23
CA GLU A 76 -12.32 -0.23 -13.53
C GLU A 76 -11.71 -0.85 -12.26
N LEU A 77 -11.63 -0.08 -11.18
CA LEU A 77 -11.13 -0.57 -9.89
C LEU A 77 -12.06 -1.65 -9.32
N ASN A 78 -13.37 -1.39 -9.35
CA ASN A 78 -14.37 -2.34 -8.85
C ASN A 78 -14.32 -3.67 -9.62
N SER A 79 -14.22 -3.61 -10.95
CA SER A 79 -14.08 -4.80 -11.79
C SER A 79 -12.78 -5.56 -11.50
N PHE A 80 -11.68 -4.85 -11.23
CA PHE A 80 -10.42 -5.50 -10.88
C PHE A 80 -10.46 -6.12 -9.48
N CYS A 81 -11.13 -5.49 -8.50
CA CYS A 81 -11.33 -6.04 -7.16
C CYS A 81 -12.01 -7.42 -7.19
N GLU A 82 -12.86 -7.70 -8.18
CA GLU A 82 -13.49 -9.02 -8.34
C GLU A 82 -12.49 -10.14 -8.62
N LYS A 83 -11.34 -9.81 -9.22
CA LYS A 83 -10.27 -10.76 -9.50
C LYS A 83 -9.44 -11.11 -8.26
N LEU A 84 -9.63 -10.39 -7.15
CA LEU A 84 -8.92 -10.61 -5.91
C LEU A 84 -9.68 -11.55 -4.97
N GLU A 85 -8.92 -12.32 -4.21
CA GLU A 85 -9.39 -13.16 -3.12
C GLU A 85 -8.42 -13.06 -1.95
N CYS A 86 -8.94 -12.69 -0.78
CA CYS A 86 -8.16 -12.75 0.45
C CYS A 86 -8.32 -14.14 1.07
N VAL A 87 -7.22 -14.80 1.37
CA VAL A 87 -7.19 -16.18 1.86
C VAL A 87 -6.50 -16.21 3.21
N ILE A 88 -7.07 -16.93 4.17
CA ILE A 88 -6.39 -17.20 5.44
C ILE A 88 -5.32 -18.25 5.21
N TYR A 89 -4.10 -18.03 5.72
CA TYR A 89 -3.04 -19.03 5.63
C TYR A 89 -3.48 -20.38 6.20
N PRO A 90 -3.30 -21.48 5.46
CA PRO A 90 -3.66 -22.80 5.95
C PRO A 90 -2.72 -23.28 7.08
N ASP A 91 -1.41 -22.99 7.03
CA ASP A 91 -0.44 -23.66 7.92
C ASP A 91 0.94 -22.95 8.07
N LYS A 92 1.00 -21.64 8.32
CA LYS A 92 2.30 -20.97 8.54
C LYS A 92 2.31 -20.02 9.74
N ASN A 93 3.34 -20.17 10.57
CA ASN A 93 3.79 -19.16 11.53
C ASN A 93 4.43 -17.98 10.78
N PHE A 94 3.62 -17.17 10.12
CA PHE A 94 4.06 -15.90 9.59
C PHE A 94 4.16 -14.88 10.72
N GLY A 95 5.14 -13.98 10.65
CA GLY A 95 5.15 -12.79 11.50
C GLY A 95 3.83 -12.03 11.36
N LYS A 96 3.42 -11.28 12.40
CA LYS A 96 2.10 -10.62 12.51
C LYS A 96 1.67 -9.79 11.27
N PHE A 97 2.61 -9.39 10.41
CA PHE A 97 2.39 -8.56 9.23
C PHE A 97 2.83 -9.20 7.91
N ALA A 98 3.20 -10.47 7.88
CA ALA A 98 3.56 -11.12 6.61
C ALA A 98 2.29 -11.39 5.79
N SER A 99 2.41 -11.20 4.48
CA SER A 99 1.40 -11.57 3.50
C SER A 99 2.09 -12.15 2.26
N THR A 100 1.39 -13.00 1.51
CA THR A 100 1.88 -13.54 0.24
C THR A 100 0.89 -13.14 -0.83
N ILE A 101 1.38 -12.63 -1.95
CA ILE A 101 0.57 -12.34 -3.14
C ILE A 101 0.89 -13.41 -4.17
N GLU A 102 -0.13 -14.17 -4.58
CA GLU A 102 -0.04 -15.07 -5.72
C GLU A 102 -0.87 -14.52 -6.87
N THR A 103 -0.25 -14.37 -8.04
CA THR A 103 -0.95 -13.91 -9.24
C THR A 103 -0.98 -15.01 -10.27
N ASP A 104 -2.19 -15.36 -10.71
CA ASP A 104 -2.43 -16.18 -11.89
C ASP A 104 -2.74 -15.29 -13.09
N TYR A 105 -2.03 -15.49 -14.20
CA TYR A 105 -2.23 -14.75 -15.45
C TYR A 105 -3.04 -15.58 -16.46
N GLU A 106 -3.61 -14.91 -17.47
CA GLU A 106 -4.37 -15.56 -18.55
C GLU A 106 -3.50 -16.47 -19.44
N ASP A 107 -2.19 -16.22 -19.54
CA ASP A 107 -1.23 -17.06 -20.28
C ASP A 107 -0.86 -18.36 -19.54
N GLY A 108 -1.43 -18.58 -18.36
CA GLY A 108 -1.16 -19.74 -17.50
C GLY A 108 0.05 -19.60 -16.59
N SER A 109 0.80 -18.50 -16.66
CA SER A 109 1.89 -18.22 -15.74
C SER A 109 1.39 -17.90 -14.32
N HIS A 110 2.24 -18.16 -13.33
CA HIS A 110 1.97 -18.00 -11.91
C HIS A 110 3.17 -17.35 -11.22
N ASP A 111 2.93 -16.29 -10.43
CA ASP A 111 3.98 -15.53 -9.72
C ASP A 111 3.62 -15.37 -8.23
N PRO A 112 4.23 -16.18 -7.34
CA PRO A 112 4.09 -16.04 -5.89
C PRO A 112 5.17 -15.11 -5.32
N ARG A 113 4.77 -14.15 -4.48
CA ARG A 113 5.67 -13.19 -3.81
C ARG A 113 5.35 -13.07 -2.33
N ASP A 114 6.34 -13.35 -1.49
CA ASP A 114 6.26 -13.06 -0.06
C ASP A 114 6.53 -11.57 0.21
N MET A 115 5.74 -10.99 1.09
CA MET A 115 5.82 -9.60 1.50
C MET A 115 6.51 -9.53 2.86
N ASP A 116 7.83 -9.47 2.83
CA ASP A 116 8.63 -9.34 4.05
C ASP A 116 8.80 -7.87 4.46
N ARG A 117 8.33 -7.61 5.69
CA ARG A 117 8.59 -6.43 6.55
C ARG A 117 8.16 -5.05 6.03
N PRO A 118 7.66 -4.17 6.92
CA PRO A 118 7.38 -2.78 6.57
C PRO A 118 8.66 -1.99 6.28
N LEU A 119 8.50 -1.00 5.41
CA LEU A 119 9.42 -0.08 4.74
C LEU A 119 10.45 0.66 5.63
N ARG A 120 11.30 -0.05 6.40
CA ARG A 120 12.33 0.60 7.24
C ARG A 120 13.26 1.49 6.42
N ASP A 121 13.62 1.07 5.21
CA ASP A 121 14.62 1.77 4.38
C ASP A 121 13.99 2.83 3.46
N GLN A 122 12.66 3.03 3.49
CA GLN A 122 11.96 4.03 2.67
C GLN A 122 11.31 5.14 3.50
N VAL A 123 11.64 5.23 4.79
CA VAL A 123 11.08 6.25 5.69
C VAL A 123 11.43 7.67 5.22
N GLU A 124 12.65 7.89 4.77
CA GLU A 124 13.11 9.19 4.27
C GLU A 124 12.39 9.58 2.97
N LEU A 125 12.25 8.65 2.03
CA LEU A 125 11.45 8.86 0.80
C LEU A 125 10.00 9.24 1.13
N LYS A 126 9.39 8.53 2.08
CA LYS A 126 8.03 8.85 2.55
C LYS A 126 7.97 10.25 3.17
N PHE A 127 8.94 10.60 4.02
CA PHE A 127 9.01 11.92 4.64
C PHE A 127 9.04 13.04 3.60
N PHE A 128 9.96 12.97 2.63
CA PHE A 128 10.07 14.00 1.59
C PHE A 128 8.79 14.09 0.73
N SER A 129 8.18 12.95 0.37
CA SER A 129 6.93 12.95 -0.42
C SER A 129 5.76 13.72 0.25
N LEU A 130 5.79 13.84 1.58
CA LEU A 130 4.77 14.55 2.36
C LEU A 130 5.16 16.00 2.63
N VAL A 131 6.42 16.25 3.01
CA VAL A 131 6.85 17.55 3.52
C VAL A 131 7.21 18.52 2.39
N GLU A 132 7.80 18.04 1.29
CA GLU A 132 8.24 18.93 0.19
C GLU A 132 7.08 19.69 -0.45
N ARG A 133 5.91 19.05 -0.56
CA ARG A 133 4.71 19.67 -1.13
C ARG A 133 4.20 20.87 -0.34
N ILE A 134 4.52 20.93 0.96
CA ILE A 134 4.05 21.98 1.87
C ILE A 134 5.15 23.01 2.12
N SER A 135 6.37 22.53 2.37
CA SER A 135 7.48 23.34 2.88
C SER A 135 8.56 23.64 1.83
N GLY A 136 8.55 22.95 0.69
CA GLY A 136 9.62 22.96 -0.30
C GLY A 136 10.84 22.13 0.11
N GLU A 137 11.61 21.69 -0.89
CA GLU A 137 12.76 20.78 -0.75
C GLU A 137 13.78 21.27 0.29
N LYS A 138 14.14 22.56 0.24
CA LYS A 138 15.13 23.15 1.16
C LYS A 138 14.70 23.02 2.62
N ARG A 139 13.46 23.42 2.93
CA ARG A 139 12.95 23.38 4.30
C ARG A 139 12.70 21.95 4.76
N ALA A 140 12.25 21.06 3.87
CA ALA A 140 12.11 19.63 4.15
C ALA A 140 13.47 19.00 4.55
N THR A 141 14.55 19.35 3.83
CA THR A 141 15.91 18.90 4.15
C THR A 141 16.36 19.42 5.52
N GLU A 142 16.13 20.70 5.82
CA GLU A 142 16.47 21.28 7.12
C GLU A 142 15.71 20.60 8.28
N ILE A 143 14.44 20.24 8.08
CA ILE A 143 13.65 19.48 9.07
C ILE A 143 14.26 18.08 9.26
N ARG A 144 14.57 17.37 8.18
CA ARG A 144 15.19 16.04 8.21
C ARG A 144 16.50 16.07 9.00
N ASP A 145 17.39 17.02 8.69
CA ASP A 145 18.69 17.15 9.36
C ASP A 145 18.55 17.40 10.88
N VAL A 146 17.55 18.18 11.29
CA VAL A 146 17.25 18.42 12.70
C VAL A 146 16.72 17.16 13.40
N ILE A 147 15.91 16.36 12.72
CA ILE A 147 15.39 15.09 13.25
C ILE A 147 16.50 14.04 13.37
N ASP A 148 17.36 13.90 12.37
CA ASP A 148 18.50 12.97 12.42
C ASP A 148 19.48 13.36 13.56
N GLY A 149 19.62 14.67 13.80
CA GLY A 149 20.40 15.24 14.89
C GLY A 149 19.61 15.51 16.18
N ILE A 150 18.44 14.90 16.40
CA ILE A 150 17.51 15.33 17.47
C ILE A 150 18.11 15.30 18.88
N HIS A 151 19.09 14.42 19.13
CA HIS A 151 19.81 14.35 20.41
C HIS A 151 20.67 15.60 20.70
N HIS A 152 20.96 16.41 19.69
CA HIS A 152 21.79 17.62 19.78
C HIS A 152 21.05 18.90 19.35
N ALA A 153 19.83 18.77 18.83
CA ALA A 153 19.02 19.89 18.39
C ALA A 153 18.08 20.39 19.49
N SER A 154 17.69 21.68 19.41
CA SER A 154 16.64 22.20 20.28
C SER A 154 15.26 21.92 19.69
N ILE A 155 14.31 21.54 20.55
CA ILE A 155 12.90 21.37 20.17
C ILE A 155 12.35 22.67 19.56
N ALA A 156 12.76 23.83 20.10
CA ALA A 156 12.36 25.14 19.57
C ALA A 156 12.80 25.36 18.11
N LYS A 157 13.98 24.85 17.71
CA LYS A 157 14.44 24.91 16.32
C LYS A 157 13.54 24.07 15.42
N LEU A 158 13.18 22.86 15.85
CA LEU A 158 12.28 21.99 15.09
C LEU A 158 10.89 22.61 14.93
N LEU A 159 10.32 23.16 15.99
CA LEU A 159 9.00 23.79 15.95
C LEU A 159 8.93 24.94 14.94
N ARG A 160 9.92 25.84 14.95
CA ARG A 160 10.01 26.93 13.95
C ARG A 160 10.09 26.44 12.51
N LEU A 161 10.64 25.25 12.29
CA LEU A 161 10.76 24.67 10.95
C LEU A 161 9.46 24.03 10.47
N VAL A 162 8.54 23.67 11.36
CA VAL A 162 7.27 23.00 10.99
C VAL A 162 6.02 23.89 11.11
N GLU A 163 6.16 25.11 11.62
CA GLU A 163 5.15 26.19 11.58
C GLU A 163 4.98 26.82 10.19
#